data_AF-A0A951W5Q0-F1
#
_entry.id   AF-A0A951W5Q0-F1
#
_cell.length_a   1.000
_cell.length_b   1.000
_cell.length_c   1.000
_cell.angle_alpha   90.00
_cell.angle_beta   90.00
_cell.angle_gamma   90.00
#
_symmetry.space_group_name_H-M   'P 1'
#
loop_
_entity.id
_entity.type
_entity.pdbx_description
1 polymer ?
#
loop_
_entity_poly.entity_id
_entity_poly.type
_entity_poly.pdbx_seq_one_letter_code
_entity_poly.pdbx_strand_id
1 'polypeptide(L)'
;MARKTAPKPTVSEQDILRSTAHAVATGDVVNFRYLFLAYSPLRQESTENLHTEKYAYLLPPDEHDPLFREALELMKTPALLGHVQEQLDKDGPPQLPWEPLMLLADNAVRLGKYSAAAQAYELLRIRRRMQEIFLARADTALDAGDLAAGVRGYITAVGLDYDYAAFPEPLPAVPNYQATALILHGEYPRKAEDAVALQAPEDHVRTALNYLLMNVEIAGRLEARPLALKQDFLVEWIRRTDPEWDAFAGRYREACDLVRAEGERLERAKEDEQRPKSLEEEVAAAAADEANPKRIPACLAGIASLDLEWWQYLKETAYRHPASALFVSRQAVSHDTEIIMPRYRSDSVLVRRLGLVRE
;
A
#
# COMPACT_ATOMS: atom_id res chain seq x y z
N MET A 1 49.85 -2.43 -13.85
CA MET A 1 49.29 -2.06 -15.17
C MET A 1 47.78 -2.14 -15.07
N ALA A 2 47.07 -1.01 -15.14
CA ALA A 2 45.61 -1.03 -15.21
C ALA A 2 45.19 -1.65 -16.55
N ARG A 3 44.32 -2.66 -16.52
CA ARG A 3 43.69 -3.23 -17.73
C ARG A 3 43.03 -2.07 -18.47
N LYS A 4 43.48 -1.76 -19.71
CA LYS A 4 42.74 -0.86 -20.61
C LYS A 4 41.34 -1.46 -20.78
N THR A 5 40.34 -0.77 -20.25
CA THR A 5 38.93 -1.07 -20.52
C THR A 5 38.72 -1.02 -22.02
N ALA A 6 38.06 -2.04 -22.58
CA ALA A 6 37.71 -2.05 -23.99
C ALA A 6 36.86 -0.80 -24.31
N PRO A 7 37.07 -0.14 -25.47
CA PRO A 7 36.28 1.02 -25.85
C PRO A 7 34.80 0.64 -25.91
N LYS A 8 33.95 1.52 -25.37
CA LYS A 8 32.50 1.34 -25.34
C LYS A 8 31.96 1.24 -26.79
N PRO A 9 31.06 0.29 -27.10
CA PRO A 9 30.35 0.26 -28.37
C PRO A 9 29.52 1.53 -28.58
N THR A 10 29.49 2.05 -29.81
CA THR A 10 28.63 3.18 -30.16
C THR A 10 27.16 2.83 -29.89
N VAL A 11 26.46 3.71 -29.17
CA VAL A 11 25.03 3.54 -28.89
C VAL A 11 24.25 3.68 -30.20
N SER A 12 23.46 2.68 -30.56
CA SER A 12 22.65 2.69 -31.79
C SER A 12 21.29 3.37 -31.58
N GLU A 13 20.66 3.83 -32.66
CA GLU A 13 19.27 4.32 -32.59
C GLU A 13 18.30 3.26 -32.06
N GLN A 14 18.54 1.99 -32.42
CA GLN A 14 17.74 0.87 -31.95
C GLN A 14 17.85 0.69 -30.43
N ASP A 15 19.04 0.90 -29.86
CA ASP A 15 19.26 0.84 -28.41
C ASP A 15 18.48 1.93 -27.66
N ILE A 16 18.49 3.16 -28.20
CA ILE A 16 17.70 4.28 -27.68
C ILE A 16 16.21 3.94 -27.73
N LEU A 17 15.71 3.56 -28.92
CA LEU A 17 14.30 3.24 -29.12
C LEU A 17 13.81 2.13 -28.17
N ARG A 18 14.54 1.00 -28.11
CA ARG A 18 14.15 -0.14 -27.26
C ARG A 18 14.18 0.21 -25.79
N SER A 19 15.23 0.89 -25.32
CA SER A 19 15.37 1.19 -23.90
C SER A 19 14.33 2.22 -23.44
N THR A 20 14.13 3.29 -24.21
CA THR A 20 13.14 4.31 -23.87
C THR A 20 11.72 3.76 -23.97
N ALA A 21 11.39 3.00 -25.01
CA ALA A 21 10.08 2.36 -25.13
C ALA A 21 9.81 1.37 -23.98
N HIS A 22 10.82 0.62 -23.53
CA HIS A 22 10.67 -0.29 -22.39
C HIS A 22 10.35 0.44 -21.09
N ALA A 23 11.06 1.53 -20.78
CA ALA A 23 10.77 2.35 -19.59
C ALA A 23 9.36 2.96 -19.62
N VAL A 24 8.91 3.41 -20.80
CA VAL A 24 7.55 3.96 -21.01
C VAL A 24 6.49 2.87 -20.86
N ALA A 25 6.69 1.70 -21.46
CA ALA A 25 5.75 0.59 -21.41
C ALA A 25 5.56 0.06 -19.99
N THR A 26 6.64 -0.02 -19.22
CA THR A 26 6.62 -0.52 -17.85
C THR A 26 6.19 0.53 -16.83
N GLY A 27 5.95 1.78 -17.24
CA GLY A 27 5.59 2.87 -16.34
C GLY A 27 6.72 3.24 -15.36
N ASP A 28 7.98 3.00 -15.73
CA ASP A 28 9.14 3.17 -14.83
C ASP A 28 9.81 4.53 -15.03
N VAL A 29 9.34 5.52 -14.26
CA VAL A 29 9.86 6.89 -14.31
C VAL A 29 11.31 6.99 -13.84
N VAL A 30 11.77 6.07 -12.97
CA VAL A 30 13.15 6.06 -12.46
C VAL A 30 14.08 5.63 -13.58
N ASN A 31 13.77 4.52 -14.25
CA ASN A 31 14.53 4.06 -15.41
C ASN A 31 14.45 5.07 -16.55
N PHE A 32 13.27 5.63 -16.82
CA PHE A 32 13.12 6.66 -17.85
C PHE A 32 14.03 7.87 -17.61
N ARG A 33 14.10 8.39 -16.38
CA ARG A 33 15.04 9.48 -16.02
C ARG A 33 16.49 9.03 -16.08
N TYR A 34 16.77 7.81 -15.61
CA TYR A 34 18.12 7.23 -15.61
C TYR A 34 18.75 7.24 -17.00
N LEU A 35 17.95 6.92 -18.04
CA LEU A 35 18.40 6.90 -19.43
C LEU A 35 19.03 8.23 -19.90
N PHE A 36 18.70 9.36 -19.26
CA PHE A 36 19.20 10.68 -19.62
C PHE A 36 20.29 11.22 -18.67
N LEU A 37 20.63 10.52 -17.59
CA LEU A 37 21.69 10.94 -16.66
C LEU A 37 23.08 10.85 -17.31
N ALA A 38 24.05 11.60 -16.78
CA ALA A 38 25.42 11.68 -17.31
C ALA A 38 26.11 10.30 -17.42
N TYR A 39 25.84 9.40 -16.47
CA TYR A 39 26.38 8.03 -16.42
C TYR A 39 25.41 6.98 -17.02
N SER A 40 24.44 7.41 -17.82
CA SER A 40 23.58 6.50 -18.57
C SER A 40 24.38 5.66 -19.56
N PRO A 41 24.05 4.37 -19.77
CA PRO A 41 24.65 3.58 -20.84
C PRO A 41 24.27 4.08 -22.23
N LEU A 42 23.26 4.96 -22.38
CA LEU A 42 22.86 5.54 -23.67
C LEU A 42 23.66 6.79 -24.08
N ARG A 43 24.43 7.41 -23.17
CA ARG A 43 25.28 8.56 -23.52
C ARG A 43 26.60 8.10 -24.12
N GLN A 44 27.04 8.68 -25.24
CA GLN A 44 28.29 8.28 -25.89
C GLN A 44 29.52 8.50 -24.99
N GLU A 45 29.54 9.60 -24.25
CA GLU A 45 30.65 9.98 -23.35
C GLU A 45 30.71 9.18 -22.03
N SER A 46 29.67 8.39 -21.73
CA SER A 46 29.64 7.54 -20.54
C SER A 46 30.50 6.28 -20.72
N THR A 47 31.16 5.82 -19.65
CA THR A 47 31.91 4.56 -19.65
C THR A 47 31.01 3.32 -19.54
N GLU A 48 29.72 3.49 -19.26
CA GLU A 48 28.76 2.41 -19.07
C GLU A 48 28.28 1.82 -20.41
N ASN A 49 28.14 0.49 -20.49
CA ASN A 49 27.75 -0.22 -21.71
C ASN A 49 26.42 -0.95 -21.53
N LEU A 50 25.41 -0.57 -22.33
CA LEU A 50 24.05 -1.14 -22.30
C LEU A 50 24.03 -2.66 -22.47
N HIS A 51 24.95 -3.22 -23.26
CA HIS A 51 24.97 -4.63 -23.64
C HIS A 51 25.65 -5.54 -22.59
N THR A 52 25.77 -5.07 -21.36
CA THR A 52 26.27 -5.86 -20.22
C THR A 52 25.12 -6.38 -19.39
N GLU A 53 25.32 -7.51 -18.69
CA GLU A 53 24.30 -8.12 -17.83
C GLU A 53 23.74 -7.13 -16.78
N LYS A 54 24.58 -6.20 -16.30
CA LYS A 54 24.21 -5.10 -15.40
C LYS A 54 23.01 -4.29 -15.89
N TYR A 55 22.85 -4.12 -17.20
CA TYR A 55 21.84 -3.25 -17.80
C TYR A 55 20.74 -3.99 -18.57
N ALA A 56 20.68 -5.32 -18.47
CA ALA A 56 19.66 -6.11 -19.15
C ALA A 56 18.23 -5.67 -18.80
N TYR A 57 18.02 -5.15 -17.58
CA TYR A 57 16.72 -4.64 -17.13
C TYR A 57 16.24 -3.36 -17.84
N LEU A 58 17.10 -2.68 -18.61
CA LEU A 58 16.72 -1.53 -19.42
C LEU A 58 16.14 -1.93 -20.78
N LEU A 59 16.27 -3.19 -21.16
CA LEU A 59 15.80 -3.71 -22.44
C LEU A 59 14.53 -4.55 -22.23
N PRO A 60 13.62 -4.58 -23.21
CA PRO A 60 12.39 -5.36 -23.09
C PRO A 60 12.71 -6.86 -23.01
N PRO A 61 12.16 -7.58 -22.02
CA PRO A 61 12.25 -9.05 -21.98
C PRO A 61 11.37 -9.70 -23.06
N ASP A 62 10.30 -9.02 -23.48
CA ASP A 62 9.41 -9.43 -24.57
C ASP A 62 9.04 -8.23 -25.45
N GLU A 63 9.37 -8.31 -26.74
CA GLU A 63 9.03 -7.28 -27.73
C GLU A 63 7.59 -7.43 -28.29
N HIS A 64 6.88 -8.49 -27.89
CA HIS A 64 5.49 -8.72 -28.26
C HIS A 64 4.49 -8.05 -27.31
N ASP A 65 4.96 -7.53 -26.18
CA ASP A 65 4.14 -6.77 -25.23
C ASP A 65 3.43 -5.61 -25.96
N PRO A 66 2.08 -5.54 -25.91
CA PRO A 66 1.33 -4.47 -26.54
C PRO A 66 1.72 -3.06 -26.08
N LEU A 67 2.00 -2.87 -24.78
CA LEU A 67 2.42 -1.58 -24.22
C LEU A 67 3.80 -1.19 -24.74
N PHE A 68 4.70 -2.18 -24.89
CA PHE A 68 6.02 -1.96 -25.50
C PHE A 68 5.90 -1.53 -26.96
N ARG A 69 5.06 -2.20 -27.74
CA ARG A 69 4.86 -1.87 -29.15
C ARG A 69 4.26 -0.48 -29.33
N GLU A 70 3.26 -0.13 -28.54
CA GLU A 70 2.67 1.22 -28.55
C GLU A 70 3.74 2.30 -28.23
N ALA A 71 4.51 2.09 -27.16
CA ALA A 71 5.59 3.00 -26.79
C ALA A 71 6.68 3.08 -27.86
N LEU A 72 7.03 1.94 -28.49
CA LEU A 72 8.03 1.88 -29.54
C LEU A 72 7.58 2.65 -30.79
N GLU A 73 6.31 2.51 -31.20
CA GLU A 73 5.76 3.27 -32.33
C GLU A 73 5.76 4.77 -32.05
N LEU A 74 5.43 5.20 -30.83
CA LEU A 74 5.56 6.61 -30.43
C LEU A 74 7.02 7.07 -30.59
N MET A 75 7.97 6.33 -30.01
CA MET A 75 9.40 6.66 -30.02
C MET A 75 10.02 6.70 -31.41
N LYS A 76 9.48 5.97 -32.38
CA LYS A 76 9.91 5.99 -33.80
C LYS A 76 9.56 7.31 -34.52
N THR A 77 8.76 8.18 -33.91
CA THR A 77 8.44 9.48 -34.51
C THR A 77 9.74 10.29 -34.72
N PRO A 78 10.07 10.75 -35.94
CA PRO A 78 11.37 11.36 -36.22
C PRO A 78 11.70 12.58 -35.36
N ALA A 79 10.71 13.45 -35.10
CA ALA A 79 10.90 14.62 -34.24
C ALA A 79 11.22 14.24 -32.79
N LEU A 80 10.60 13.18 -32.28
CA LEU A 80 10.81 12.70 -30.93
C LEU A 80 12.17 12.00 -30.78
N LEU A 81 12.53 11.15 -31.74
CA LEU A 81 13.85 10.51 -31.76
C LEU A 81 14.97 11.55 -31.83
N GLY A 82 14.83 12.55 -32.71
CA GLY A 82 15.77 13.67 -32.81
C GLY A 82 15.90 14.44 -31.49
N HIS A 83 14.78 14.80 -30.86
CA HIS A 83 14.81 15.45 -29.54
C HIS A 83 15.54 14.61 -28.48
N VAL A 84 15.28 13.29 -28.44
CA VAL A 84 15.93 12.39 -27.47
C VAL A 84 17.42 12.30 -27.71
N GLN A 85 17.86 12.17 -28.97
CA GLN A 85 19.29 12.17 -29.33
C GLN A 85 19.95 13.48 -28.90
N GLU A 86 19.33 14.64 -29.19
CA GLU A 86 19.82 15.95 -28.74
C GLU A 86 19.95 16.03 -27.21
N GLN A 87 18.99 15.50 -26.44
CA GLN A 87 19.06 15.51 -24.98
C GLN A 87 20.10 14.54 -24.41
N LEU A 88 20.41 13.44 -25.10
CA LEU A 88 21.47 12.51 -24.71
C LEU A 88 22.86 13.13 -24.92
N ASP A 89 23.03 13.93 -25.97
CA ASP A 89 24.28 14.61 -26.29
C ASP A 89 24.49 15.91 -25.50
N LYS A 90 23.41 16.49 -24.96
CA LYS A 90 23.46 17.74 -24.22
C LYS A 90 24.17 17.63 -22.86
N ASP A 91 25.03 18.59 -22.57
CA ASP A 91 25.58 18.83 -21.24
C ASP A 91 24.56 19.50 -20.30
N GLY A 92 24.40 18.94 -19.10
CA GLY A 92 23.50 19.45 -18.05
C GLY A 92 22.14 18.75 -17.99
N PRO A 93 21.15 19.35 -17.29
CA PRO A 93 19.86 18.71 -17.06
C PRO A 93 19.08 18.44 -18.36
N PRO A 94 18.59 17.20 -18.57
CA PRO A 94 17.84 16.85 -19.76
C PRO A 94 16.43 17.44 -19.71
N GLN A 95 15.91 17.83 -20.88
CA GLN A 95 14.50 18.17 -21.06
C GLN A 95 13.75 16.93 -21.54
N LEU A 96 13.07 16.25 -20.61
CA LEU A 96 12.34 15.03 -20.93
C LEU A 96 11.20 15.30 -21.92
N PRO A 97 11.01 14.47 -22.96
CA PRO A 97 9.90 14.62 -23.89
C PRO A 97 8.57 14.34 -23.19
N TRP A 98 7.56 15.18 -23.43
CA TRP A 98 6.30 15.12 -22.68
C TRP A 98 5.38 13.99 -23.15
N GLU A 99 5.39 13.64 -24.44
CA GLU A 99 4.53 12.59 -25.01
C GLU A 99 4.87 11.22 -24.41
N PRO A 100 6.14 10.77 -24.38
CA PRO A 100 6.49 9.50 -23.74
C PRO A 100 6.27 9.54 -22.24
N LEU A 101 6.47 10.69 -21.61
CA LEU A 101 6.25 10.85 -20.17
C LEU A 101 4.77 10.75 -19.80
N MET A 102 3.87 11.28 -20.64
CA MET A 102 2.42 11.11 -20.50
C MET A 102 2.04 9.64 -20.66
N LEU A 103 2.50 8.99 -21.73
CA LEU A 103 2.21 7.57 -21.98
C LEU A 103 2.76 6.67 -20.87
N LEU A 104 3.94 7.00 -20.34
CA LEU A 104 4.53 6.33 -19.18
C LEU A 104 3.63 6.46 -17.95
N ALA A 105 3.13 7.67 -17.67
CA ALA A 105 2.22 7.91 -16.55
C ALA A 105 0.93 7.10 -16.69
N ASP A 106 0.33 7.07 -17.89
CA ASP A 106 -0.86 6.27 -18.19
C ASP A 106 -0.60 4.77 -18.00
N ASN A 107 0.53 4.25 -18.51
CA ASN A 107 0.94 2.87 -18.33
C ASN A 107 1.19 2.53 -16.86
N ALA A 108 1.82 3.43 -16.11
CA ALA A 108 2.01 3.27 -14.67
C ALA A 108 0.67 3.15 -13.93
N VAL A 109 -0.35 3.95 -14.30
CA VAL A 109 -1.71 3.80 -13.75
C VAL A 109 -2.30 2.43 -14.11
N ARG A 110 -2.22 2.01 -15.38
CA ARG A 110 -2.74 0.70 -15.83
C ARG A 110 -2.12 -0.48 -15.08
N LEU A 111 -0.83 -0.36 -14.74
CA LEU A 111 -0.06 -1.37 -14.02
C LEU A 111 -0.18 -1.24 -12.48
N GLY A 112 -0.97 -0.28 -11.96
CA GLY A 112 -1.11 -0.05 -10.52
C GLY A 112 0.12 0.57 -9.84
N LYS A 113 1.08 1.09 -10.62
CA LYS A 113 2.31 1.75 -10.13
C LYS A 113 2.05 3.23 -9.82
N TYR A 114 1.14 3.51 -8.89
CA TYR A 114 0.61 4.86 -8.70
C TYR A 114 1.67 5.89 -8.28
N SER A 115 2.68 5.51 -7.47
CA SER A 115 3.77 6.43 -7.12
C SER A 115 4.59 6.85 -8.34
N ALA A 116 4.82 5.94 -9.29
CA ALA A 116 5.50 6.27 -10.54
C ALA A 116 4.62 7.17 -11.44
N ALA A 117 3.32 6.87 -11.53
CA ALA A 117 2.36 7.72 -12.22
C ALA A 117 2.30 9.13 -11.62
N ALA A 118 2.27 9.24 -10.29
CA ALA A 118 2.24 10.50 -9.56
C ALA A 118 3.47 11.37 -9.88
N GLN A 119 4.67 10.77 -9.86
CA GLN A 119 5.90 11.47 -10.24
C GLN A 119 5.87 11.91 -11.71
N ALA A 120 5.45 11.03 -12.63
CA ALA A 120 5.41 11.36 -14.05
C ALA A 120 4.40 12.48 -14.35
N TYR A 121 3.19 12.44 -13.77
CA TYR A 121 2.23 13.53 -13.90
C TYR A 121 2.67 14.82 -13.19
N GLU A 122 3.44 14.72 -12.10
CA GLU A 122 3.98 15.89 -11.40
C GLU A 122 5.08 16.57 -12.24
N LEU A 123 5.94 15.81 -12.90
CA LEU A 123 6.91 16.35 -13.88
C LEU A 123 6.20 17.10 -15.02
N LEU A 124 5.02 16.62 -15.43
CA LEU A 124 4.16 17.27 -16.42
C LEU A 124 3.29 18.41 -15.83
N ARG A 125 3.32 18.64 -14.51
CA ARG A 125 2.50 19.63 -13.79
C ARG A 125 0.98 19.43 -13.95
N ILE A 126 0.53 18.19 -14.15
CA ILE A 126 -0.88 17.85 -14.32
C ILE A 126 -1.41 16.82 -13.31
N ARG A 127 -0.58 16.38 -12.35
CA ARG A 127 -0.96 15.38 -11.34
C ARG A 127 -2.28 15.67 -10.65
N ARG A 128 -2.45 16.89 -10.11
CA ARG A 128 -3.69 17.31 -9.44
C ARG A 128 -4.90 17.22 -10.38
N ARG A 129 -4.74 17.68 -11.62
CA ARG A 129 -5.80 17.61 -12.64
C ARG A 129 -6.18 16.16 -12.94
N MET A 130 -5.20 15.26 -13.05
CA MET A 130 -5.46 13.85 -13.29
C MET A 130 -6.18 13.19 -12.10
N GLN A 131 -5.76 13.50 -10.87
CA GLN A 131 -6.44 13.07 -9.65
C GLN A 131 -7.92 13.51 -9.64
N GLU A 132 -8.21 14.77 -9.97
CA GLU A 132 -9.58 15.28 -10.07
C GLU A 132 -10.40 14.58 -11.17
N ILE A 133 -9.78 14.28 -12.32
CA ILE A 133 -10.43 13.52 -13.41
C ILE A 133 -10.78 12.09 -12.95
N PHE A 134 -9.86 11.39 -12.26
CA PHE A 134 -10.14 10.06 -11.73
C PHE A 134 -11.26 10.07 -10.71
N LEU A 135 -11.27 11.05 -9.79
CA LEU A 135 -12.35 11.21 -8.81
C LEU A 135 -13.70 11.50 -9.47
N ALA A 136 -13.76 12.40 -10.46
CA ALA A 136 -15.00 12.71 -11.16
C ALA A 136 -15.57 11.48 -11.90
N ARG A 137 -14.70 10.69 -12.55
CA ARG A 137 -15.09 9.44 -13.21
C ARG A 137 -15.54 8.39 -12.18
N ALA A 138 -14.85 8.32 -11.05
CA ALA A 138 -15.20 7.40 -9.97
C ALA A 138 -16.59 7.72 -9.39
N ASP A 139 -16.86 9.00 -9.11
CA ASP A 139 -18.16 9.46 -8.64
C ASP A 139 -19.28 9.13 -9.65
N THR A 140 -19.05 9.39 -10.93
CA THR A 140 -19.99 9.05 -12.00
C THR A 140 -20.27 7.55 -12.06
N ALA A 141 -19.24 6.72 -11.87
CA ALA A 141 -19.39 5.27 -11.84
C ALA A 141 -20.19 4.79 -10.61
N LEU A 142 -19.92 5.35 -9.43
CA LEU A 142 -20.69 5.07 -8.22
C LEU A 142 -22.16 5.47 -8.39
N ASP A 143 -22.43 6.63 -9.01
CA ASP A 143 -23.79 7.10 -9.31
C ASP A 143 -24.53 6.19 -10.30
N ALA A 144 -23.79 5.58 -11.23
CA ALA A 144 -24.31 4.59 -12.18
C ALA A 144 -24.44 3.18 -11.58
N GLY A 145 -24.03 2.96 -10.33
CA GLY A 145 -24.04 1.65 -9.67
C GLY A 145 -22.85 0.74 -10.03
N ASP A 146 -21.85 1.23 -10.76
CA ASP A 146 -20.60 0.51 -11.03
C ASP A 146 -19.62 0.73 -9.86
N LEU A 147 -19.85 -0.02 -8.79
CA LEU A 147 -19.02 -0.02 -7.58
C LEU A 147 -17.54 -0.29 -7.89
N ALA A 148 -17.28 -1.27 -8.75
CA ALA A 148 -15.94 -1.73 -9.06
C ALA A 148 -15.13 -0.65 -9.78
N ALA A 149 -15.72 0.05 -10.76
CA ALA A 149 -15.07 1.19 -11.42
C ALA A 149 -14.92 2.39 -10.50
N GLY A 150 -15.94 2.66 -9.66
CA GLY A 150 -15.86 3.71 -8.65
C GLY A 150 -14.68 3.53 -7.69
N VAL A 151 -14.57 2.36 -7.07
CA VAL A 151 -13.48 2.04 -6.13
C VAL A 151 -12.12 2.10 -6.82
N ARG A 152 -11.98 1.55 -8.04
CA ARG A 152 -10.73 1.66 -8.81
C ARG A 152 -10.30 3.11 -9.03
N GLY A 153 -11.24 3.98 -9.39
CA GLY A 153 -10.96 5.40 -9.61
C GLY A 153 -10.51 6.11 -8.32
N TYR A 154 -11.10 5.79 -7.17
CA TYR A 154 -10.63 6.29 -5.87
C TYR A 154 -9.25 5.74 -5.49
N ILE A 155 -8.98 4.44 -5.70
CA ILE A 155 -7.64 3.86 -5.45
C ILE A 155 -6.59 4.57 -6.29
N THR A 156 -6.87 4.81 -7.58
CA THR A 156 -5.97 5.55 -8.45
C THR A 156 -5.77 6.97 -7.94
N ALA A 157 -6.85 7.68 -7.61
CA ALA A 157 -6.78 9.05 -7.13
C ALA A 157 -5.96 9.19 -5.83
N VAL A 158 -6.17 8.32 -4.83
CA VAL A 158 -5.37 8.29 -3.60
C VAL A 158 -3.92 7.93 -3.91
N GLY A 159 -3.68 6.97 -4.81
CA GLY A 159 -2.32 6.62 -5.25
C GLY A 159 -1.56 7.75 -5.95
N LEU A 160 -2.27 8.78 -6.43
CA LEU A 160 -1.69 10.00 -7.00
C LEU A 160 -1.44 11.11 -5.96
N ASP A 161 -1.63 10.85 -4.67
CA ASP A 161 -1.29 11.81 -3.63
C ASP A 161 0.21 12.11 -3.58
N TYR A 162 0.53 13.33 -3.17
CA TYR A 162 1.87 13.87 -3.21
C TYR A 162 2.13 14.67 -1.94
N ASP A 163 3.24 14.37 -1.28
CA ASP A 163 3.69 15.08 -0.09
C ASP A 163 4.65 16.19 -0.52
N TYR A 164 4.12 17.41 -0.61
CA TYR A 164 4.92 18.61 -0.90
C TYR A 164 5.69 19.14 0.33
N ALA A 165 5.42 18.60 1.52
CA ALA A 165 6.18 18.89 2.73
C ALA A 165 7.35 17.91 2.93
N ALA A 166 7.45 16.86 2.10
CA ALA A 166 8.56 15.93 2.12
C ALA A 166 9.89 16.65 1.85
N PHE A 167 10.93 16.24 2.57
CA PHE A 167 12.30 16.77 2.48
C PHE A 167 13.26 15.64 2.06
N PRO A 168 14.27 15.89 1.19
CA PRO A 168 14.70 17.19 0.64
C PRO A 168 13.86 17.71 -0.54
N GLU A 169 13.04 16.88 -1.16
CA GLU A 169 12.18 17.26 -2.28
C GLU A 169 10.78 16.64 -2.13
N PRO A 170 9.74 17.27 -2.71
CA PRO A 170 8.40 16.69 -2.80
C PRO A 170 8.39 15.29 -3.44
N LEU A 171 7.68 14.34 -2.82
CA LEU A 171 7.60 12.94 -3.25
C LEU A 171 6.15 12.45 -3.26
N PRO A 172 5.82 11.37 -3.99
CA PRO A 172 4.54 10.70 -3.84
C PRO A 172 4.28 10.34 -2.39
N ALA A 173 3.05 10.57 -1.92
CA ALA A 173 2.65 10.16 -0.58
C ALA A 173 2.64 8.63 -0.51
N VAL A 174 3.27 8.07 0.53
CA VAL A 174 3.26 6.64 0.79
C VAL A 174 2.39 6.40 2.03
N PRO A 175 1.34 5.56 1.94
CA PRO A 175 0.50 5.25 3.10
C PRO A 175 1.34 4.67 4.24
N ASN A 176 1.27 5.30 5.41
CA ASN A 176 1.94 4.85 6.62
C ASN A 176 0.94 4.25 7.60
N TYR A 177 0.38 3.09 7.23
CA TYR A 177 -0.61 2.38 8.05
C TYR A 177 -0.03 1.91 9.40
N GLN A 178 1.28 1.66 9.47
CA GLN A 178 1.97 1.29 10.70
C GLN A 178 1.90 2.41 11.75
N ALA A 179 2.23 3.64 11.37
CA ALA A 179 2.19 4.77 12.30
C ALA A 179 0.75 5.20 12.60
N THR A 180 -0.11 5.26 11.58
CA THR A 180 -1.50 5.69 11.79
C THR A 180 -2.34 4.68 12.56
N ALA A 181 -2.05 3.37 12.45
CA ALA A 181 -2.68 2.37 13.33
C ALA A 181 -2.32 2.63 14.79
N LEU A 182 -1.08 3.03 15.10
CA LEU A 182 -0.73 3.41 16.48
C LEU A 182 -1.49 4.65 16.95
N ILE A 183 -1.66 5.66 16.09
CA ILE A 183 -2.43 6.86 16.43
C ILE A 183 -3.89 6.48 16.70
N LEU A 184 -4.46 5.63 15.85
CA LEU A 184 -5.82 5.12 15.96
C LEU A 184 -6.09 4.38 17.29
N HIS A 185 -5.05 3.73 17.83
CA HIS A 185 -5.09 3.00 19.11
C HIS A 185 -4.28 3.69 20.22
N GLY A 186 -3.94 4.97 20.05
CA GLY A 186 -3.01 5.67 20.94
C GLY A 186 -3.58 5.90 22.33
N GLU A 187 -4.86 6.25 22.38
CA GLU A 187 -5.61 6.39 23.62
C GLU A 187 -6.25 5.06 24.01
N TYR A 188 -6.07 4.64 25.26
CA TYR A 188 -6.71 3.45 25.78
C TYR A 188 -8.22 3.73 25.98
N PRO A 189 -9.13 2.87 25.48
CA PRO A 189 -10.56 3.12 25.53
C PRO A 189 -11.08 3.18 26.98
N ARG A 190 -11.87 4.20 27.31
CA ARG A 190 -12.50 4.34 28.64
C ARG A 190 -13.83 3.58 28.71
N LYS A 191 -14.51 3.48 27.57
CA LYS A 191 -15.73 2.69 27.35
C LYS A 191 -15.53 1.77 26.16
N ALA A 192 -16.38 0.75 26.04
CA ALA A 192 -16.32 -0.19 24.94
C ALA A 192 -16.47 0.51 23.58
N GLU A 193 -17.36 1.50 23.47
CA GLU A 193 -17.63 2.22 22.22
C GLU A 193 -16.50 3.16 21.78
N ASP A 194 -15.56 3.49 22.69
CA ASP A 194 -14.38 4.28 22.35
C ASP A 194 -13.40 3.47 21.49
N ALA A 195 -13.47 2.14 21.54
CA ALA A 195 -12.70 1.27 20.66
C ALA A 195 -13.27 1.31 19.24
N VAL A 196 -12.40 1.56 18.25
CA VAL A 196 -12.79 1.69 16.82
C VAL A 196 -13.67 0.54 16.34
N ALA A 197 -13.30 -0.70 16.68
CA ALA A 197 -14.02 -1.89 16.25
C ALA A 197 -15.44 -2.03 16.85
N LEU A 198 -15.77 -1.24 17.87
CA LEU A 198 -17.05 -1.24 18.58
C LEU A 198 -17.86 0.05 18.37
N GLN A 199 -17.34 0.99 17.58
CA GLN A 199 -18.06 2.21 17.17
C GLN A 199 -19.37 1.89 16.45
N ALA A 200 -20.33 2.82 16.51
CA ALA A 200 -21.55 2.74 15.72
C ALA A 200 -21.23 2.62 14.21
N PRO A 201 -22.09 1.97 13.40
CA PRO A 201 -21.79 1.70 11.99
C PRO A 201 -21.37 2.94 11.18
N GLU A 202 -22.02 4.08 11.38
CA GLU A 202 -21.71 5.33 10.69
C GLU A 202 -20.32 5.88 11.08
N ASP A 203 -20.02 5.88 12.38
CA ASP A 203 -18.74 6.36 12.91
C ASP A 203 -17.60 5.43 12.50
N HIS A 204 -17.80 4.11 12.59
CA HIS A 204 -16.82 3.12 12.17
C HIS A 204 -16.51 3.25 10.67
N VAL A 205 -17.53 3.41 9.82
CA VAL A 205 -17.35 3.62 8.37
C VAL A 205 -16.60 4.93 8.09
N ARG A 206 -16.94 6.02 8.79
CA ARG A 206 -16.22 7.30 8.63
C ARG A 206 -14.76 7.18 9.05
N THR A 207 -14.49 6.54 10.20
CA THR A 207 -13.12 6.26 10.68
C THR A 207 -12.36 5.41 9.66
N ALA A 208 -12.99 4.35 9.14
CA ALA A 208 -12.39 3.47 8.13
C ALA A 208 -12.03 4.20 6.83
N LEU A 209 -12.92 5.07 6.33
CA LEU A 209 -12.65 5.87 5.13
C LEU A 209 -11.47 6.82 5.34
N ASN A 210 -11.45 7.57 6.44
CA ASN A 210 -10.34 8.48 6.75
C ASN A 210 -9.02 7.74 6.94
N TYR A 211 -9.04 6.60 7.65
CA TYR A 211 -7.86 5.79 7.91
C TYR A 211 -7.31 5.12 6.66
N LEU A 212 -8.16 4.51 5.82
CA LEU A 212 -7.71 3.77 4.65
C LEU A 212 -7.32 4.68 3.49
N LEU A 213 -8.04 5.77 3.25
CA LEU A 213 -7.74 6.68 2.15
C LEU A 213 -6.60 7.63 2.50
N MET A 214 -6.30 7.84 3.79
CA MET A 214 -5.23 8.72 4.27
C MET A 214 -5.32 10.17 3.75
N ASN A 215 -6.49 10.56 3.25
CA ASN A 215 -6.76 11.85 2.65
C ASN A 215 -8.19 12.28 2.98
N VAL A 216 -8.31 13.29 3.86
CA VAL A 216 -9.60 13.77 4.38
C VAL A 216 -10.45 14.41 3.28
N GLU A 217 -9.85 15.09 2.31
CA GLU A 217 -10.59 15.70 1.20
C GLU A 217 -11.22 14.63 0.30
N ILE A 218 -10.47 13.58 -0.04
CA ILE A 218 -10.98 12.46 -0.84
C ILE A 218 -12.03 11.66 -0.05
N ALA A 219 -11.77 11.36 1.23
CA ALA A 219 -12.72 10.66 2.09
C ALA A 219 -14.03 11.44 2.27
N GLY A 220 -13.95 12.77 2.40
CA GLY A 220 -15.10 13.67 2.52
C GLY A 220 -16.07 13.60 1.32
N ARG A 221 -15.58 13.28 0.12
CA ARG A 221 -16.45 13.06 -1.06
C ARG A 221 -17.43 11.90 -0.87
N LEU A 222 -17.03 10.90 -0.08
CA LEU A 222 -17.87 9.74 0.22
C LEU A 222 -18.80 9.98 1.40
N GLU A 223 -18.57 11.01 2.22
CA GLU A 223 -19.30 11.22 3.48
C GLU A 223 -20.82 11.37 3.29
N ALA A 224 -21.22 12.16 2.28
CA ALA A 224 -22.62 12.42 1.92
C ALA A 224 -23.32 11.21 1.26
N ARG A 225 -22.58 10.15 0.91
CA ARG A 225 -23.14 8.94 0.30
C ARG A 225 -23.91 8.11 1.32
N PRO A 226 -24.94 7.34 0.89
CA PRO A 226 -25.65 6.43 1.77
C PRO A 226 -24.71 5.43 2.47
N LEU A 227 -25.03 5.08 3.72
CA LEU A 227 -24.20 4.16 4.52
C LEU A 227 -23.94 2.83 3.81
N ALA A 228 -24.97 2.25 3.17
CA ALA A 228 -24.86 1.00 2.44
C ALA A 228 -23.78 1.08 1.33
N LEU A 229 -23.78 2.17 0.54
CA LEU A 229 -22.78 2.38 -0.50
C LEU A 229 -21.38 2.54 0.08
N LYS A 230 -21.23 3.25 1.21
CA LYS A 230 -19.93 3.37 1.89
C LYS A 230 -19.42 2.03 2.40
N GLN A 231 -20.31 1.16 2.88
CA GLN A 231 -19.96 -0.20 3.30
C GLN A 231 -19.55 -1.07 2.12
N ASP A 232 -20.31 -1.04 1.02
CA ASP A 232 -19.96 -1.69 -0.25
C ASP A 232 -18.58 -1.25 -0.74
N PHE A 233 -18.35 0.06 -0.73
CA PHE A 233 -17.10 0.69 -1.13
C PHE A 233 -15.93 0.18 -0.29
N LEU A 234 -16.05 0.17 1.04
CA LEU A 234 -14.97 -0.30 1.93
C LEU A 234 -14.66 -1.78 1.72
N VAL A 235 -15.68 -2.64 1.51
CA VAL A 235 -15.46 -4.07 1.24
C VAL A 235 -14.68 -4.27 -0.05
N GLU A 236 -15.11 -3.60 -1.13
CA GLU A 236 -14.44 -3.69 -2.43
C GLU A 236 -13.04 -3.06 -2.39
N TRP A 237 -12.85 -1.95 -1.65
CA TRP A 237 -11.55 -1.33 -1.43
C TRP A 237 -10.58 -2.31 -0.78
N ILE A 238 -10.97 -2.87 0.37
CA ILE A 238 -10.12 -3.79 1.15
C ILE A 238 -9.71 -4.99 0.29
N ARG A 239 -10.67 -5.64 -0.40
CA ARG A 239 -10.38 -6.80 -1.26
C ARG A 239 -9.46 -6.47 -2.44
N ARG A 240 -9.46 -5.23 -2.94
CA ARG A 240 -8.58 -4.79 -4.03
C ARG A 240 -7.19 -4.40 -3.55
N THR A 241 -7.09 -3.82 -2.36
CA THR A 241 -5.80 -3.32 -1.82
C THR A 241 -5.07 -4.37 -1.00
N ASP A 242 -5.77 -5.40 -0.52
CA ASP A 242 -5.21 -6.50 0.25
C ASP A 242 -5.61 -7.85 -0.37
N PRO A 243 -4.78 -8.40 -1.28
CA PRO A 243 -5.03 -9.69 -1.92
C PRO A 243 -5.08 -10.87 -0.94
N GLU A 244 -4.45 -10.72 0.24
CA GLU A 244 -4.33 -11.75 1.26
C GLU A 244 -5.37 -11.58 2.39
N TRP A 245 -6.37 -10.71 2.17
CA TRP A 245 -7.39 -10.41 3.17
C TRP A 245 -8.14 -11.65 3.66
N ASP A 246 -8.50 -12.58 2.76
CA ASP A 246 -9.25 -13.78 3.15
C ASP A 246 -8.41 -14.70 4.06
N ALA A 247 -7.09 -14.74 3.87
CA ALA A 247 -6.16 -15.45 4.76
C ALA A 247 -6.06 -14.75 6.13
N PHE A 248 -6.02 -13.42 6.16
CA PHE A 248 -6.12 -12.65 7.40
C PHE A 248 -7.44 -12.90 8.12
N ALA A 249 -8.57 -12.91 7.42
CA ALA A 249 -9.89 -13.19 7.99
C ALA A 249 -9.94 -14.60 8.62
N GLY A 250 -9.25 -15.58 8.03
CA GLY A 250 -9.01 -16.89 8.63
C GLY A 250 -8.35 -16.81 10.00
N ARG A 251 -7.19 -16.16 10.07
CA ARG A 251 -6.45 -15.94 11.32
C ARG A 251 -7.23 -15.11 12.34
N TYR A 252 -8.02 -14.15 11.87
CA TYR A 252 -8.89 -13.35 12.72
C TYR A 252 -9.92 -14.22 13.44
N ARG A 253 -10.57 -15.15 12.73
CA ARG A 253 -11.53 -16.10 13.33
C ARG A 253 -10.85 -17.03 14.32
N GLU A 254 -9.65 -17.52 14.00
CA GLU A 254 -8.83 -18.32 14.93
C GLU A 254 -8.46 -17.53 16.19
N ALA A 255 -8.06 -16.26 16.04
CA ALA A 255 -7.79 -15.38 17.16
C ALA A 255 -9.05 -15.13 18.01
N CYS A 256 -10.24 -15.04 17.41
CA CYS A 256 -11.50 -14.99 18.16
C CYS A 256 -11.76 -16.28 18.96
N ASP A 257 -11.42 -17.45 18.42
CA ASP A 257 -11.53 -18.73 19.13
C ASP A 257 -10.56 -18.74 20.34
N LEU A 258 -9.34 -18.24 20.18
CA LEU A 258 -8.37 -18.05 21.28
C LEU A 258 -8.88 -17.09 22.36
N VAL A 259 -9.45 -15.95 21.98
CA VAL A 259 -10.07 -15.01 22.94
C VAL A 259 -11.18 -15.68 23.74
N ARG A 260 -12.04 -16.49 23.10
CA ARG A 260 -13.11 -17.21 23.80
C ARG A 260 -12.56 -18.23 24.80
N ALA A 261 -11.60 -19.05 24.38
CA ALA A 261 -10.95 -20.02 25.25
C ALA A 261 -10.31 -19.35 26.48
N GLU A 262 -9.67 -18.19 26.27
CA GLU A 262 -9.03 -17.45 27.34
C GLU A 262 -10.02 -16.79 28.29
N GLY A 263 -11.15 -16.28 27.77
CA GLY A 263 -12.26 -15.80 28.58
C GLY A 263 -12.86 -16.89 29.47
N GLU A 264 -13.12 -18.08 28.91
CA GLU A 264 -13.63 -19.22 29.66
C GLU A 264 -12.65 -19.71 30.74
N ARG A 265 -11.35 -19.65 30.46
CA ARG A 265 -10.29 -19.98 31.44
C ARG A 265 -10.32 -19.01 32.62
N LEU A 266 -10.43 -17.71 32.34
CA LEU A 266 -10.48 -16.68 33.37
C LEU A 266 -11.76 -16.75 34.21
N GLU A 267 -12.91 -17.06 33.62
CA GLU A 267 -14.16 -17.25 34.38
C GLU A 267 -14.09 -18.49 35.27
N ARG A 268 -13.60 -19.63 34.76
CA ARG A 268 -13.37 -20.84 35.58
C ARG A 268 -12.43 -20.58 36.75
N ALA A 269 -11.36 -19.82 36.53
CA ALA A 269 -10.42 -19.43 37.59
C ALA A 269 -11.00 -18.45 38.63
N LYS A 270 -12.10 -17.76 38.33
CA LYS A 270 -12.85 -16.94 39.31
C LYS A 270 -13.82 -17.77 40.14
N GLU A 271 -14.38 -18.83 39.56
CA GLU A 271 -15.33 -19.74 40.21
C GLU A 271 -14.63 -20.75 41.14
N ASP A 272 -13.41 -21.18 40.78
CA ASP A 272 -12.55 -21.95 41.68
C ASP A 272 -11.97 -21.02 42.77
N GLU A 273 -12.39 -21.19 44.04
CA GLU A 273 -11.84 -20.48 45.23
C GLU A 273 -10.32 -20.68 45.44
N GLN A 274 -9.65 -21.46 44.60
CA GLN A 274 -8.20 -21.65 44.59
C GLN A 274 -7.54 -20.59 43.71
N ARG A 275 -7.49 -19.35 44.19
CA ARG A 275 -6.46 -18.41 43.72
C ARG A 275 -5.08 -19.07 43.90
N PRO A 276 -4.15 -18.95 42.93
CA PRO A 276 -2.76 -19.34 43.15
C PRO A 276 -2.27 -18.69 44.45
N LYS A 277 -1.67 -19.50 45.34
CA LYS A 277 -1.35 -19.07 46.70
C LYS A 277 -0.16 -18.11 46.73
N SER A 278 0.55 -17.95 45.60
CA SER A 278 1.69 -17.03 45.46
C SER A 278 1.79 -16.42 44.06
N LEU A 279 2.47 -15.28 43.97
CA LEU A 279 2.82 -14.59 42.72
C LEU A 279 3.61 -15.49 41.75
N GLU A 280 4.37 -16.46 42.29
CA GLU A 280 5.22 -17.37 41.52
C GLU A 280 4.39 -18.42 40.75
N GLU A 281 3.28 -18.90 41.32
CA GLU A 281 2.35 -19.82 40.64
C GLU A 281 1.60 -19.11 39.50
N GLU A 282 1.27 -17.83 39.67
CA GLU A 282 0.63 -17.00 38.65
C GLU A 282 1.58 -16.71 37.47
N VAL A 283 2.85 -16.41 37.77
CA VAL A 283 3.91 -16.22 36.75
C VAL A 283 4.23 -17.53 36.03
N ALA A 284 4.31 -18.67 36.73
CA ALA A 284 4.56 -19.98 36.12
C ALA A 284 3.40 -20.45 35.24
N ALA A 285 2.15 -20.18 35.63
CA ALA A 285 0.97 -20.51 34.83
C ALA A 285 0.84 -19.61 33.58
N ALA A 286 1.20 -18.33 33.68
CA ALA A 286 1.27 -17.41 32.53
C ALA A 286 2.47 -17.67 31.60
N ALA A 287 3.54 -18.28 32.14
CA ALA A 287 4.74 -18.68 31.39
C ALA A 287 4.58 -20.00 30.62
N ALA A 288 3.51 -20.76 30.84
CA ALA A 288 3.17 -21.88 29.97
C ALA A 288 2.70 -21.34 28.62
N ASP A 289 3.42 -21.67 27.54
CA ASP A 289 3.13 -21.18 26.18
C ASP A 289 1.65 -21.30 25.81
N GLU A 290 0.98 -22.39 26.21
CA GLU A 290 -0.43 -22.61 25.90
C GLU A 290 -1.39 -21.58 26.53
N ALA A 291 -1.04 -21.00 27.69
CA ALA A 291 -1.84 -20.02 28.43
C ALA A 291 -1.35 -18.57 28.22
N ASN A 292 -0.39 -18.33 27.32
CA ASN A 292 0.13 -17.00 27.07
C ASN A 292 -0.85 -16.18 26.19
N PRO A 293 -1.44 -15.07 26.72
CA PRO A 293 -2.41 -14.27 25.97
C PRO A 293 -1.82 -13.63 24.72
N LYS A 294 -0.48 -13.49 24.62
CA LYS A 294 0.20 -12.97 23.42
C LYS A 294 0.06 -13.88 22.19
N ARG A 295 -0.44 -15.12 22.34
CA ARG A 295 -0.83 -15.97 21.20
C ARG A 295 -1.93 -15.35 20.35
N ILE A 296 -2.81 -14.54 20.93
CA ILE A 296 -3.90 -13.86 20.22
C ILE A 296 -3.33 -12.84 19.20
N PRO A 297 -2.53 -11.83 19.60
CA PRO A 297 -1.95 -10.90 18.64
C PRO A 297 -0.92 -11.56 17.71
N ALA A 298 -0.19 -12.59 18.15
CA ALA A 298 0.71 -13.36 17.29
C ALA A 298 -0.03 -14.09 16.16
N CYS A 299 -1.19 -14.69 16.47
CA CYS A 299 -2.09 -15.29 15.49
C CYS A 299 -2.59 -14.25 14.48
N LEU A 300 -3.07 -13.08 14.95
CA LEU A 300 -3.50 -11.98 14.07
C LEU A 300 -2.41 -11.56 13.08
N ALA A 301 -1.18 -11.35 13.58
CA ALA A 301 -0.04 -10.94 12.78
C ALA A 301 0.52 -12.06 11.87
N GLY A 302 0.14 -13.32 12.12
CA GLY A 302 0.69 -14.47 11.42
C GLY A 302 2.19 -14.67 11.69
N ILE A 303 2.60 -14.50 12.95
CA ILE A 303 3.99 -14.68 13.39
C ILE A 303 4.05 -15.61 14.62
N ALA A 304 5.20 -16.24 14.83
CA ALA A 304 5.41 -17.19 15.94
C ALA A 304 5.93 -16.53 17.23
N SER A 305 6.54 -15.35 17.14
CA SER A 305 7.14 -14.70 18.31
C SER A 305 6.07 -14.25 19.31
N LEU A 306 6.32 -14.51 20.59
CA LEU A 306 5.52 -14.06 21.75
C LEU A 306 6.22 -12.93 22.54
N ASP A 307 7.40 -12.49 22.10
CA ASP A 307 8.24 -11.54 22.83
C ASP A 307 7.99 -10.08 22.44
N LEU A 308 6.99 -9.84 21.59
CA LEU A 308 6.67 -8.50 21.13
C LEU A 308 5.69 -7.80 22.05
N GLU A 309 5.72 -6.46 21.97
CA GLU A 309 4.74 -5.58 22.57
C GLU A 309 3.51 -5.42 21.66
N TRP A 310 2.37 -5.02 22.25
CA TRP A 310 1.11 -4.86 21.52
C TRP A 310 1.25 -3.96 20.27
N TRP A 311 2.06 -2.89 20.38
CA TRP A 311 2.24 -1.92 19.30
C TRP A 311 3.10 -2.48 18.16
N GLN A 312 3.98 -3.44 18.45
CA GLN A 312 4.76 -4.15 17.42
C GLN A 312 3.85 -5.08 16.64
N TYR A 313 3.00 -5.88 17.31
CA TYR A 313 2.00 -6.70 16.63
C TYR A 313 1.04 -5.86 15.77
N LEU A 314 0.60 -4.70 16.28
CA LEU A 314 -0.28 -3.81 15.52
C LEU A 314 0.39 -3.29 14.26
N LYS A 315 1.67 -2.87 14.33
CA LYS A 315 2.45 -2.44 13.16
C LYS A 315 2.61 -3.56 12.15
N GLU A 316 2.96 -4.77 12.58
CA GLU A 316 3.11 -5.91 11.68
C GLU A 316 1.79 -6.26 10.98
N THR A 317 0.69 -6.27 11.73
CA THR A 317 -0.63 -6.59 11.17
C THR A 317 -1.09 -5.50 10.20
N ALA A 318 -0.99 -4.21 10.57
CA ALA A 318 -1.41 -3.10 9.73
C ALA A 318 -0.49 -2.87 8.50
N TYR A 319 0.77 -3.30 8.57
CA TYR A 319 1.66 -3.29 7.42
C TYR A 319 1.21 -4.29 6.34
N ARG A 320 0.85 -5.50 6.76
CA ARG A 320 0.42 -6.57 5.84
C ARG A 320 -1.03 -6.40 5.40
N HIS A 321 -1.89 -5.99 6.34
CA HIS A 321 -3.33 -5.91 6.20
C HIS A 321 -3.83 -4.57 6.74
N PRO A 322 -3.75 -3.46 5.97
CA PRO A 322 -4.06 -2.12 6.45
C PRO A 322 -5.36 -2.04 7.25
N ALA A 323 -6.45 -2.61 6.73
CA ALA A 323 -7.75 -2.55 7.38
C ALA A 323 -7.86 -3.34 8.69
N SER A 324 -6.89 -4.18 9.05
CA SER A 324 -6.91 -4.96 10.30
C SER A 324 -7.06 -4.07 11.53
N ALA A 325 -6.45 -2.87 11.51
CA ALA A 325 -6.47 -1.94 12.63
C ALA A 325 -7.89 -1.47 13.00
N LEU A 326 -8.85 -1.60 12.08
CA LEU A 326 -10.25 -1.22 12.30
C LEU A 326 -11.04 -2.28 13.08
N PHE A 327 -10.55 -3.52 13.15
CA PHE A 327 -11.28 -4.66 13.72
C PHE A 327 -10.60 -5.24 14.97
N VAL A 328 -9.68 -4.49 15.54
CA VAL A 328 -8.95 -4.88 16.75
C VAL A 328 -9.08 -3.80 17.82
N SER A 329 -8.70 -4.12 19.05
CA SER A 329 -8.64 -3.16 20.15
C SER A 329 -7.55 -3.53 21.14
N ARG A 330 -7.02 -2.54 21.84
CA ARG A 330 -6.12 -2.73 22.98
C ARG A 330 -6.89 -3.29 24.18
N GLN A 331 -6.29 -4.26 24.84
CA GLN A 331 -6.81 -4.86 26.06
C GLN A 331 -5.67 -5.09 27.05
N ALA A 332 -5.79 -4.50 28.24
CA ALA A 332 -4.99 -4.88 29.40
C ALA A 332 -5.45 -6.26 29.87
N VAL A 333 -4.50 -7.21 29.94
CA VAL A 333 -4.70 -8.57 30.44
C VAL A 333 -4.04 -8.81 31.78
N SER A 334 -3.07 -7.98 32.15
CA SER A 334 -2.50 -7.88 33.50
C SER A 334 -2.09 -6.42 33.77
N HIS A 335 -1.53 -6.14 34.96
CA HIS A 335 -1.05 -4.79 35.30
C HIS A 335 0.02 -4.28 34.33
N ASP A 336 0.91 -5.15 33.86
CA ASP A 336 2.05 -4.79 33.01
C ASP A 336 1.93 -5.32 31.58
N THR A 337 0.81 -5.96 31.23
CA THR A 337 0.63 -6.57 29.90
C THR A 337 -0.63 -6.07 29.22
N GLU A 338 -0.41 -5.36 28.12
CA GLU A 338 -1.43 -5.04 27.14
C GLU A 338 -1.20 -5.85 25.87
N ILE A 339 -2.30 -6.24 25.23
CA ILE A 339 -2.27 -6.91 23.93
C ILE A 339 -3.30 -6.28 22.99
N ILE A 340 -3.16 -6.60 21.69
CA ILE A 340 -4.21 -6.35 20.70
C ILE A 340 -5.09 -7.59 20.60
N MET A 341 -6.40 -7.40 20.64
CA MET A 341 -7.40 -8.47 20.49
C MET A 341 -8.36 -8.18 19.33
N PRO A 342 -8.87 -9.22 18.64
CA PRO A 342 -9.99 -9.05 17.74
C PRO A 342 -11.22 -8.60 18.51
N ARG A 343 -11.88 -7.54 18.02
CA ARG A 343 -13.15 -7.03 18.56
C ARG A 343 -14.07 -6.69 17.40
N TYR A 344 -15.37 -6.88 17.61
CA TYR A 344 -16.36 -6.49 16.63
C TYR A 344 -17.74 -6.39 17.28
N ARG A 345 -18.63 -5.66 16.62
CA ARG A 345 -20.07 -5.70 16.92
C ARG A 345 -20.75 -6.79 16.11
N SER A 346 -21.66 -7.54 16.72
CA SER A 346 -22.42 -8.60 16.06
C SER A 346 -23.36 -8.09 14.95
N ASP A 347 -23.79 -6.83 15.03
CA ASP A 347 -24.63 -6.16 14.03
C ASP A 347 -23.82 -5.58 12.85
N SER A 348 -22.48 -5.62 12.90
CA SER A 348 -21.64 -5.01 11.88
C SER A 348 -21.73 -5.74 10.53
N VAL A 349 -22.23 -5.01 9.52
CA VAL A 349 -22.30 -5.49 8.13
C VAL A 349 -20.90 -5.70 7.55
N LEU A 350 -19.95 -4.80 7.85
CA LEU A 350 -18.57 -4.91 7.36
C LEU A 350 -17.90 -6.20 7.84
N VAL A 351 -18.02 -6.50 9.13
CA VAL A 351 -17.42 -7.68 9.77
C VAL A 351 -17.90 -8.97 9.09
N ARG A 352 -19.21 -9.08 8.81
CA ARG A 352 -19.78 -10.22 8.09
C ARG A 352 -19.27 -10.32 6.65
N ARG A 353 -19.35 -9.23 5.89
CA ARG A 353 -18.99 -9.23 4.45
C ARG A 353 -17.50 -9.38 4.18
N LEU A 354 -16.68 -8.99 5.14
CA LEU A 354 -15.23 -9.21 5.13
C LEU A 354 -14.84 -10.59 5.68
N GLY A 355 -15.81 -11.42 6.05
CA GLY A 355 -15.58 -12.79 6.52
C GLY A 355 -14.92 -12.88 7.89
N LEU A 356 -14.94 -11.83 8.70
CA LEU A 356 -14.24 -11.83 10.01
C LEU A 356 -14.94 -12.68 11.07
N VAL A 357 -16.17 -13.13 10.80
CA VAL A 357 -16.95 -14.01 11.67
C VAL A 357 -17.45 -15.22 10.87
N ARG A 358 -17.72 -16.33 11.57
CA ARG A 358 -18.43 -17.48 10.97
C ARG A 358 -19.92 -17.14 10.91
N GLU A 359 -20.56 -17.45 9.78
CA GLU A 359 -22.02 -17.28 9.61
C GLU A 359 -22.83 -18.21 10.52
#